data_AF-A0A1V4AK93-F1
#
_entry.id   AF-A0A1V4AK93-F1
#
_cell.length_a   1.000
_cell.length_b   1.000
_cell.length_c   1.000
_cell.angle_alpha   90.00
_cell.angle_beta   90.00
_cell.angle_gamma   90.00
#
_symmetry.space_group_name_H-M   'P 1'
#
loop_
_entity.id
_entity.type
_entity.pdbx_description
1 polymer ?
#
loop_
_entity_poly.entity_id
_entity_poly.type
_entity_poly.pdbx_seq_one_letter_code
_entity_poly.pdbx_strand_id
1 'polypeptide(L)'
;MGIAYRLAHAIDFLARKVPGGIAALQGKMYRPTDEEIREALESECEIGDLVHVSRSLDVDALHRKAARFLSFEADLNAVPWAVIVSTVQGMMNDESGGTAQNMKIYFEHAAKIYATGWIGRSGSVSVLDSMAKKYGVSKQTITRRAAKMPEVIARLALSGIYCETDRV
;
A
#
# COMPACT_ATOMS: atom_id res chain seq x y z
N MET A 1 12.10 14.81 0.60
CA MET A 1 11.50 13.46 0.66
C MET A 1 11.90 12.71 -0.62
N GLY A 2 12.54 11.53 -0.52
CA GLY A 2 13.05 10.80 -1.70
C GLY A 2 11.94 10.10 -2.50
N ILE A 3 12.16 9.85 -3.79
CA ILE A 3 11.17 9.22 -4.69
C ILE A 3 10.72 7.82 -4.20
N ALA A 4 11.64 7.02 -3.65
CA ALA A 4 11.33 5.72 -3.08
C ALA A 4 10.37 5.80 -1.89
N TYR A 5 10.51 6.83 -1.05
CA TYR A 5 9.61 7.02 0.08
C TYR A 5 8.19 7.35 -0.38
N ARG A 6 8.06 8.23 -1.39
CA ARG A 6 6.75 8.64 -1.90
C ARG A 6 6.04 7.49 -2.62
N LEU A 7 6.77 6.75 -3.46
CA LEU A 7 6.26 5.53 -4.09
C LEU A 7 5.87 4.46 -3.05
N ALA A 8 6.65 4.29 -1.98
CA ALA A 8 6.31 3.38 -0.89
C ALA A 8 5.00 3.76 -0.20
N HIS A 9 4.77 5.05 0.04
CA HIS A 9 3.51 5.54 0.59
C HIS A 9 2.34 5.26 -0.36
N ALA A 10 2.52 5.47 -1.66
CA ALA A 10 1.49 5.16 -2.66
C ALA A 10 1.16 3.66 -2.70
N ILE A 11 2.17 2.79 -2.66
CA ILE A 11 1.99 1.32 -2.60
C ILE A 11 1.26 0.91 -1.32
N ASP A 12 1.66 1.45 -0.16
CA ASP A 12 0.99 1.13 1.10
C ASP A 12 -0.47 1.57 1.10
N PHE A 13 -0.74 2.76 0.55
CA PHE A 13 -2.09 3.28 0.38
C PHE A 13 -2.94 2.36 -0.49
N LEU A 14 -2.45 1.95 -1.67
CA LEU A 14 -3.14 1.01 -2.55
C LEU A 14 -3.49 -0.29 -1.82
N ALA A 15 -2.51 -0.89 -1.14
CA ALA A 15 -2.71 -2.15 -0.42
C ALA A 15 -3.72 -2.03 0.73
N ARG A 16 -3.83 -0.86 1.35
CA ARG A 16 -4.59 -0.68 2.60
C ARG A 16 -5.94 -0.01 2.41
N LYS A 17 -6.14 0.75 1.34
CA LYS A 17 -7.31 1.64 1.20
C LYS A 17 -8.09 1.41 -0.08
N VAL A 18 -7.43 0.98 -1.15
CA VAL A 18 -8.09 0.81 -2.44
C VAL A 18 -8.69 -0.59 -2.54
N PRO A 19 -10.00 -0.74 -2.84
CA PRO A 19 -10.62 -2.03 -3.11
C PRO A 19 -9.82 -2.80 -4.17
N GLY A 20 -9.53 -4.07 -3.89
CA GLY A 20 -8.72 -4.90 -4.80
C GLY A 20 -7.24 -4.51 -4.91
N GLY A 21 -6.75 -3.47 -4.21
CA GLY A 21 -5.37 -2.98 -4.35
C GLY A 21 -4.30 -4.04 -4.05
N ILE A 22 -4.51 -4.90 -3.05
CA ILE A 22 -3.63 -6.06 -2.80
C ILE A 22 -3.64 -7.03 -3.99
N ALA A 23 -4.81 -7.35 -4.52
CA ALA A 23 -4.93 -8.29 -5.65
C ALA A 23 -4.30 -7.70 -6.92
N ALA A 24 -4.45 -6.41 -7.15
CA ALA A 24 -3.82 -5.68 -8.25
C ALA A 24 -2.29 -5.66 -8.11
N LEU A 25 -1.76 -5.35 -6.93
CA LEU A 25 -0.31 -5.41 -6.66
C LEU A 25 0.25 -6.82 -6.88
N GLN A 26 -0.53 -7.86 -6.59
CA GLN A 26 -0.15 -9.26 -6.84
C GLN A 26 -0.31 -9.69 -8.32
N GLY A 27 -0.78 -8.81 -9.20
CA GLY A 27 -1.06 -9.11 -10.61
C GLY A 27 -2.24 -10.05 -10.83
N LYS A 28 -3.13 -10.19 -9.84
CA LYS A 28 -4.36 -11.00 -9.93
C LYS A 28 -5.56 -10.21 -10.45
N MET A 29 -5.44 -8.89 -10.47
CA MET A 29 -6.43 -7.94 -11.00
C MET A 29 -5.70 -6.85 -11.78
N TYR A 30 -6.46 -6.13 -12.62
CA TYR A 30 -5.96 -4.92 -13.28
C TYR A 30 -5.59 -3.83 -12.26
N ARG A 31 -4.78 -2.85 -12.69
CA ARG A 31 -4.51 -1.63 -11.90
C ARG A 31 -5.85 -1.02 -11.48
N PRO A 32 -6.02 -0.61 -10.20
CA PRO A 32 -7.19 0.15 -9.81
C PRO A 32 -7.36 1.37 -10.70
N THR A 33 -8.61 1.67 -11.02
CA THR A 33 -8.97 2.84 -11.81
C THR A 33 -8.67 4.12 -11.02
N ASP A 34 -8.48 5.21 -11.76
CA ASP A 34 -8.26 6.53 -11.17
C ASP A 34 -9.43 6.93 -10.27
N GLU A 35 -10.64 6.48 -10.61
CA GLU A 35 -11.84 6.65 -9.81
C GLU A 35 -11.77 5.92 -8.47
N GLU A 36 -11.42 4.63 -8.47
CA GLU A 36 -11.26 3.85 -7.23
C GLU A 36 -10.16 4.43 -6.32
N ILE A 37 -9.08 4.95 -6.91
CA ILE A 37 -8.00 5.63 -6.18
C ILE A 37 -8.50 6.95 -5.59
N ARG A 38 -9.25 7.74 -6.37
CA ARG A 38 -9.81 9.03 -5.95
C ARG A 38 -10.82 8.85 -4.82
N GLU A 39 -11.75 7.92 -4.94
CA GLU A 39 -12.72 7.59 -3.88
C GLU A 39 -12.03 7.18 -2.57
N ALA A 40 -10.99 6.35 -2.66
CA ALA A 40 -10.22 5.95 -1.48
C ALA A 40 -9.49 7.13 -0.81
N LEU A 41 -8.94 8.06 -1.61
CA LEU A 41 -8.26 9.26 -1.11
C LEU A 41 -9.23 10.24 -0.45
N GLU A 42 -10.44 10.37 -1.01
CA GLU A 42 -11.50 11.21 -0.47
C GLU A 42 -12.01 10.67 0.87
N SER A 43 -12.20 9.35 0.98
CA SER A 43 -12.62 8.69 2.24
C SER A 43 -11.62 8.90 3.39
N GLU A 44 -10.32 8.99 3.11
CA GLU A 44 -9.30 9.31 4.12
C GLU A 44 -9.38 10.77 4.58
N CYS A 45 -9.75 11.69 3.68
CA CYS A 45 -9.87 13.11 3.98
C CYS A 45 -11.08 13.42 4.86
N GLU A 46 -12.22 12.75 4.65
CA GLU A 46 -13.43 12.99 5.45
C GLU A 46 -13.24 12.70 6.95
N ILE A 47 -12.34 11.78 7.31
CA ILE A 47 -12.00 11.49 8.71
C ILE A 47 -11.17 12.62 9.34
N GLY A 48 -10.33 13.31 8.55
CA GLY A 48 -9.55 14.47 9.00
C GLY A 48 -10.36 15.78 9.01
N ASP A 49 -11.26 15.95 8.06
CA ASP A 49 -12.09 17.16 7.89
C ASP A 49 -13.30 17.19 8.85
N LEU A 50 -13.67 16.07 9.48
CA LEU A 50 -14.68 16.05 10.56
C LEU A 50 -14.28 16.88 11.80
N VAL A 51 -13.01 17.27 11.94
CA VAL A 51 -12.55 18.14 13.03
C VAL A 51 -12.72 19.62 12.69
N HIS A 52 -12.73 19.97 11.41
CA HIS A 52 -12.86 21.36 10.96
C HIS A 52 -13.67 21.45 9.66
N VAL A 53 -14.82 22.12 9.77
CA VAL A 53 -15.42 23.02 8.76
C VAL A 53 -16.88 22.69 8.39
N SER A 54 -17.74 23.50 9.00
CA SER A 54 -18.95 24.14 8.49
C SER A 54 -19.16 24.09 6.97
N ARG A 55 -20.39 23.75 6.58
CA ARG A 55 -20.92 23.76 5.22
C ARG A 55 -20.69 25.08 4.46
N SER A 56 -19.67 25.13 3.62
CA SER A 56 -19.66 25.87 2.35
C SER A 56 -18.80 25.11 1.34
N LEU A 57 -19.16 25.17 0.06
CA LEU A 57 -18.35 24.65 -1.05
C LEU A 57 -17.07 25.49 -1.13
N ASP A 58 -16.07 25.10 -0.34
CA ASP A 58 -14.74 25.68 -0.38
C ASP A 58 -14.03 25.19 -1.65
N VAL A 59 -13.98 26.06 -2.67
CA VAL A 59 -13.25 25.81 -3.92
C VAL A 59 -11.77 25.49 -3.64
N ASP A 60 -11.21 26.02 -2.55
CA ASP A 60 -9.84 25.69 -2.15
C ASP A 60 -9.73 24.26 -1.60
N ALA A 61 -10.77 23.72 -0.97
CA ALA A 61 -10.82 22.31 -0.57
C ALA A 61 -10.82 21.39 -1.79
N LEU A 62 -11.55 21.76 -2.85
CA LEU A 62 -11.53 21.03 -4.11
C LEU A 62 -10.15 21.07 -4.78
N HIS A 63 -9.51 22.24 -4.84
CA HIS A 63 -8.15 22.37 -5.38
C HIS A 63 -7.12 21.57 -4.57
N ARG A 64 -7.21 21.57 -3.24
CA ARG A 64 -6.35 20.75 -2.37
C ARG A 64 -6.54 19.25 -2.64
N LYS A 65 -7.79 18.79 -2.83
CA LYS A 65 -8.08 17.39 -3.19
C LYS A 65 -7.51 17.00 -4.55
N ALA A 66 -7.73 17.84 -5.58
CA ALA A 66 -7.18 17.61 -6.91
C ALA A 66 -5.64 17.57 -6.91
N ALA A 67 -4.99 18.50 -6.21
CA ALA A 67 -3.53 18.52 -6.08
C ALA A 67 -2.97 17.28 -5.38
N ARG A 68 -3.68 16.75 -4.36
CA ARG A 68 -3.30 15.50 -3.70
C ARG A 68 -3.41 14.30 -4.63
N PHE A 69 -4.49 14.20 -5.39
CA PHE A 69 -4.64 13.14 -6.39
C PHE A 69 -3.52 13.19 -7.43
N LEU A 70 -3.24 14.36 -8.00
CA LEU A 70 -2.15 14.54 -8.97
C LEU A 70 -0.77 14.20 -8.37
N SER A 71 -0.53 14.57 -7.11
CA SER A 71 0.71 14.19 -6.41
C SER A 71 0.81 12.68 -6.20
N PHE A 72 -0.28 12.03 -5.78
CA PHE A 72 -0.35 10.60 -5.59
C PHE A 72 -0.09 9.84 -6.89
N GLU A 73 -0.74 10.28 -7.98
CA GLU A 73 -0.54 9.73 -9.31
C GLU A 73 0.90 9.90 -9.78
N ALA A 74 1.50 11.08 -9.60
CA ALA A 74 2.89 11.31 -9.96
C ALA A 74 3.85 10.39 -9.18
N ASP A 75 3.54 10.13 -7.91
CA ASP A 75 4.33 9.22 -7.08
C ASP A 75 4.17 7.76 -7.52
N LEU A 76 2.95 7.33 -7.88
CA LEU A 76 2.68 5.99 -8.38
C LEU A 76 3.28 5.77 -9.78
N ASN A 77 3.26 6.79 -10.62
CA ASN A 77 3.81 6.79 -11.98
C ASN A 77 5.33 7.03 -12.02
N ALA A 78 5.99 7.15 -10.85
CA ALA A 78 7.45 7.18 -10.76
C ALA A 78 8.10 5.94 -11.39
N VAL A 79 7.38 4.83 -11.44
CA VAL A 79 7.77 3.56 -12.06
C VAL A 79 6.56 3.00 -12.81
N PRO A 80 6.73 2.38 -14.01
CA PRO A 80 5.60 1.77 -14.70
C PRO A 80 4.90 0.71 -13.83
N TRP A 81 3.56 0.67 -13.88
CA TRP A 81 2.77 -0.27 -13.08
C TRP A 81 3.20 -1.73 -13.24
N ALA A 82 3.51 -2.15 -14.47
CA ALA A 82 4.00 -3.50 -14.76
C ALA A 82 5.27 -3.84 -13.96
N VAL A 83 6.19 -2.88 -13.78
CA VAL A 83 7.41 -3.08 -13.01
C VAL A 83 7.12 -3.25 -11.52
N ILE A 84 6.14 -2.52 -10.99
CA ILE A 84 5.69 -2.68 -9.59
C ILE A 84 5.13 -4.10 -9.40
N VAL A 85 4.27 -4.56 -10.31
CA VAL A 85 3.67 -5.90 -10.26
C VAL A 85 4.73 -7.00 -10.41
N SER A 86 5.62 -6.91 -11.40
CA SER A 86 6.72 -7.87 -11.60
C SER A 86 7.65 -7.93 -10.38
N THR A 87 7.92 -6.78 -9.75
CA THR A 87 8.69 -6.73 -8.49
C THR A 87 7.98 -7.48 -7.36
N VAL A 88 6.68 -7.23 -7.16
CA VAL A 88 5.89 -7.93 -6.14
C VAL A 88 5.86 -9.43 -6.40
N GLN A 89 5.65 -9.85 -7.64
CA GLN A 89 5.61 -11.26 -8.03
C GLN A 89 6.98 -11.93 -7.85
N GLY A 90 8.06 -11.29 -8.30
CA GLY A 90 9.44 -11.75 -8.11
C GLY A 90 9.78 -11.94 -6.64
N MET A 91 9.42 -10.97 -5.78
CA MET A 91 9.60 -11.06 -4.34
C MET A 91 8.76 -12.16 -3.67
N MET A 92 7.57 -12.47 -4.21
CA MET A 92 6.72 -13.55 -3.70
C MET A 92 7.21 -14.94 -4.13
N ASN A 93 7.88 -15.03 -5.28
CA ASN A 93 8.45 -16.26 -5.84
C ASN A 93 9.90 -16.49 -5.42
N ASP A 94 10.55 -15.52 -4.75
CA ASP A 94 11.89 -15.68 -4.19
C ASP A 94 11.86 -16.64 -2.98
N GLU A 95 12.16 -17.90 -3.25
CA GLU A 95 12.25 -18.98 -2.26
C GLU A 95 13.51 -18.90 -1.40
N SER A 96 14.49 -18.07 -1.78
CA SER A 96 15.85 -18.11 -1.24
C SER A 96 16.08 -17.22 0.00
N GLY A 97 15.24 -16.20 0.22
CA GLY A 97 15.63 -15.05 1.04
C GLY A 97 14.62 -14.49 2.03
N GLY A 98 13.67 -15.25 2.58
CA GLY A 98 12.72 -14.77 3.61
C GLY A 98 11.79 -13.60 3.19
N THR A 99 12.02 -13.01 2.02
CA THR A 99 11.28 -11.91 1.41
C THR A 99 9.85 -12.34 1.09
N ALA A 100 9.67 -13.55 0.55
CA ALA A 100 8.35 -14.12 0.32
C ALA A 100 7.52 -14.23 1.62
N GLN A 101 8.14 -14.60 2.76
CA GLN A 101 7.46 -14.61 4.06
C GLN A 101 7.10 -13.19 4.50
N ASN A 102 8.01 -12.22 4.35
CA ASN A 102 7.77 -10.83 4.70
C ASN A 102 6.66 -10.20 3.85
N MET A 103 6.59 -10.53 2.55
CA MET A 103 5.49 -10.12 1.66
C MET A 103 4.15 -10.70 2.09
N LYS A 104 4.11 -12.00 2.45
CA LYS A 104 2.91 -12.64 3.00
C LYS A 104 2.46 -11.95 4.30
N ILE A 105 3.40 -11.65 5.20
CA ILE A 105 3.13 -10.91 6.44
C ILE A 105 2.55 -9.53 6.11
N TYR A 106 3.17 -8.80 5.19
CA TYR A 106 2.73 -7.47 4.79
C TYR A 106 1.30 -7.46 4.25
N PHE A 107 0.99 -8.30 3.26
CA PHE A 107 -0.36 -8.34 2.67
C PHE A 107 -1.42 -8.81 3.67
N GLU A 108 -1.11 -9.81 4.51
CA GLU A 108 -2.04 -10.27 5.54
C GLU A 108 -2.27 -9.17 6.60
N HIS A 109 -1.22 -8.42 6.96
CA HIS A 109 -1.31 -7.29 7.88
C HIS A 109 -2.16 -6.16 7.28
N ALA A 110 -1.92 -5.78 6.02
CA ALA A 110 -2.68 -4.76 5.31
C ALA A 110 -4.18 -5.14 5.23
N ALA A 111 -4.49 -6.38 4.84
CA ALA A 111 -5.86 -6.87 4.72
C ALA A 111 -6.62 -6.89 6.06
N LYS A 112 -5.98 -7.40 7.13
CA LYS A 112 -6.64 -7.58 8.43
C LYS A 112 -6.81 -6.27 9.21
N ILE A 113 -5.90 -5.31 9.03
CA ILE A 113 -6.06 -3.98 9.63
C ILE A 113 -7.16 -3.17 8.93
N TYR A 114 -7.33 -3.33 7.62
CA TYR A 114 -8.46 -2.72 6.90
C TYR A 114 -9.82 -3.30 7.34
N ALA A 115 -9.93 -4.62 7.45
CA ALA A 115 -11.16 -5.29 7.89
C ALA A 115 -11.62 -4.92 9.31
N THR A 116 -10.75 -4.32 10.13
CA THR A 116 -11.04 -4.01 11.54
C THR A 116 -11.13 -2.51 11.85
N GLY A 117 -10.99 -1.62 10.85
CA GLY A 117 -11.28 -0.18 11.00
C GLY A 117 -10.51 0.50 12.13
N TRP A 118 -9.18 0.45 12.10
CA TRP A 118 -8.29 0.72 13.23
C TRP A 118 -8.50 2.08 13.96
N ILE A 119 -9.38 2.06 14.98
CA ILE A 119 -9.31 2.86 16.21
C ILE A 119 -9.60 1.90 17.40
N GLY A 120 -8.55 1.46 18.09
CA GLY A 120 -8.62 1.12 19.53
C GLY A 120 -9.41 -0.10 20.02
N ARG A 121 -9.71 -1.14 19.22
CA ARG A 121 -10.39 -2.36 19.73
C ARG A 121 -9.49 -3.59 19.88
N SER A 122 -9.81 -4.41 20.88
CA SER A 122 -9.19 -5.69 21.26
C SER A 122 -8.96 -6.70 20.12
N GLY A 123 -9.69 -6.57 19.01
CA GLY A 123 -9.52 -7.39 17.80
C GLY A 123 -8.17 -7.21 17.09
N SER A 124 -7.47 -6.09 17.30
CA SER A 124 -6.14 -5.87 16.72
C SER A 124 -5.03 -6.72 17.38
N VAL A 125 -5.15 -6.94 18.70
CA VAL A 125 -4.20 -7.77 19.46
C VAL A 125 -4.35 -9.24 19.06
N SER A 126 -5.59 -9.74 18.95
CA SER A 126 -5.85 -11.12 18.54
C SER A 126 -5.40 -11.41 17.10
N VAL A 127 -5.50 -10.44 16.18
CA VAL A 127 -4.97 -10.55 14.82
C VAL A 127 -3.45 -10.68 14.83
N LEU A 128 -2.75 -9.79 15.55
CA LEU A 128 -1.29 -9.84 15.62
C LEU A 128 -0.80 -11.10 16.34
N ASP A 129 -1.50 -11.58 17.37
CA ASP A 129 -1.19 -12.84 18.04
C ASP A 129 -1.39 -14.05 17.11
N SER A 130 -2.48 -14.05 16.33
CA SER A 130 -2.75 -15.10 15.34
C SER A 130 -1.68 -15.12 14.24
N MET A 131 -1.28 -13.94 13.75
CA MET A 131 -0.19 -13.81 12.77
C MET A 131 1.16 -14.22 13.37
N ALA A 132 1.48 -13.77 14.58
CA ALA A 132 2.69 -14.15 15.30
C ALA A 132 2.81 -15.68 15.43
N LYS A 133 1.71 -16.35 15.81
CA LYS A 133 1.63 -17.81 15.88
C LYS A 133 1.79 -18.46 14.50
N LYS A 134 1.08 -17.96 13.48
CA LYS A 134 1.12 -18.50 12.10
C LYS A 134 2.52 -18.42 11.47
N TYR A 135 3.23 -17.31 11.67
CA TYR A 135 4.54 -17.05 11.06
C TYR A 135 5.72 -17.40 11.96
N GLY A 136 5.48 -17.82 13.21
CA GLY A 136 6.54 -18.19 14.16
C GLY A 136 7.42 -17.02 14.57
N VAL A 137 6.89 -15.79 14.62
CA VAL A 137 7.64 -14.57 14.93
C VAL A 137 6.91 -13.69 15.95
N SER A 138 7.60 -12.75 16.59
CA SER A 138 6.96 -11.83 17.54
C SER A 138 6.03 -10.82 16.86
N LYS A 139 5.02 -10.31 17.59
CA LYS A 139 4.13 -9.23 17.14
C LYS A 139 4.92 -8.01 16.63
N GLN A 140 5.96 -7.60 17.36
CA GLN A 140 6.83 -6.49 16.96
C GLN A 140 7.53 -6.77 15.62
N THR A 141 7.90 -8.03 15.37
CA THR A 141 8.51 -8.43 14.10
C THR A 141 7.51 -8.35 12.95
N ILE A 142 6.25 -8.74 13.16
CA ILE A 142 5.15 -8.57 12.19
C ILE A 142 5.00 -7.10 11.82
N THR A 143 4.81 -6.22 12.81
CA THR A 143 4.60 -4.78 12.58
C THR A 143 5.81 -4.16 11.87
N ARG A 144 7.04 -4.46 12.32
CA ARG A 144 8.26 -3.93 11.70
C ARG A 144 8.42 -4.39 10.25
N ARG A 145 8.17 -5.67 9.96
CA ARG A 145 8.27 -6.21 8.59
C ARG A 145 7.20 -5.56 7.70
N ALA A 146 5.95 -5.55 8.14
CA ALA A 146 4.85 -4.94 7.38
C ALA A 146 5.10 -3.45 7.08
N ALA A 147 5.61 -2.68 8.06
CA ALA A 147 5.92 -1.26 7.87
C ALA A 147 7.07 -1.01 6.89
N LYS A 148 8.02 -1.95 6.78
CA LYS A 148 9.20 -1.80 5.91
C LYS A 148 8.95 -2.27 4.47
N MET A 149 8.03 -3.20 4.26
CA MET A 149 7.83 -3.81 2.94
C MET A 149 7.49 -2.84 1.81
N PRO A 150 6.62 -1.82 1.99
CA PRO A 150 6.34 -0.86 0.92
C PRO A 150 7.61 -0.16 0.41
N GLU A 151 8.53 0.17 1.31
CA GLU A 151 9.81 0.78 0.96
C GLU A 151 10.73 -0.20 0.21
N VAL A 152 10.74 -1.47 0.60
CA VAL A 152 11.51 -2.51 -0.10
C VAL A 152 10.98 -2.69 -1.52
N ILE A 153 9.65 -2.77 -1.70
CA ILE A 153 9.02 -2.87 -3.01
C ILE A 153 9.39 -1.65 -3.86
N ALA A 154 9.22 -0.43 -3.33
CA ALA A 154 9.52 0.80 -4.04
C ALA A 154 10.99 0.87 -4.49
N ARG A 155 11.94 0.53 -3.60
CA ARG A 155 13.38 0.53 -3.93
C ARG A 155 13.71 -0.49 -5.02
N LEU A 156 13.17 -1.71 -4.94
CA LEU A 156 13.43 -2.75 -5.93
C LEU A 156 12.80 -2.44 -7.28
N ALA A 157 11.58 -1.90 -7.28
CA ALA A 157 10.89 -1.45 -8.49
C ALA A 157 11.63 -0.30 -9.18
N LEU A 158 12.08 0.71 -8.42
CA LEU A 158 12.93 1.79 -8.94
C LEU A 158 14.28 1.31 -9.47
N SER A 159 14.79 0.19 -8.94
CA SER A 159 16.04 -0.42 -9.38
C SER A 159 15.87 -1.36 -10.58
N GLY A 160 14.62 -1.70 -10.96
CA GLY A 160 14.33 -2.63 -12.04
C GLY A 160 14.74 -4.08 -11.78
N ILE A 161 14.92 -4.49 -10.51
CA ILE A 161 15.57 -5.76 -10.12
C ILE A 161 14.75 -7.03 -10.48
N TYR A 162 13.55 -6.87 -11.03
CA TYR A 162 12.73 -7.98 -11.55
C TYR A 162 12.09 -7.66 -12.91
N CYS A 163 12.63 -6.67 -13.62
CA CYS A 163 12.29 -6.45 -15.02
C CYS A 163 13.09 -7.46 -15.85
N GLU A 164 12.41 -8.46 -16.41
CA GLU A 164 12.93 -9.03 -17.63
C GLU A 164 12.93 -7.91 -18.66
N THR A 165 14.12 -7.47 -19.06
CA THR A 165 14.27 -6.72 -20.30
C THR A 165 13.75 -7.63 -21.40
N ASP A 166 12.52 -7.40 -21.85
CA ASP A 166 12.12 -7.84 -23.18
C ASP A 166 13.18 -7.26 -24.13
N ARG A 167 14.09 -8.15 -24.54
CA ARG A 167 14.95 -7.93 -25.69
C ARG A 167 13.99 -7.85 -26.88
N VAL A 168 13.70 -6.64 -27.32
CA VAL A 168 13.27 -6.34 -28.68
C VAL A 168 14.34 -5.47 -29.31
#